data_AF-A0A941ZEJ2-F1
#
_entry.id   AF-A0A941ZEJ2-F1
#
_cell.length_a   1.000
_cell.length_b   1.000
_cell.length_c   1.000
_cell.angle_alpha   90.00
_cell.angle_beta   90.00
_cell.angle_gamma   90.00
#
_symmetry.space_group_name_H-M   'P 1'
#
loop_
_entity.id
_entity.type
_entity.pdbx_description
1 polymer ?
#
loop_
_entity_poly.entity_id
_entity_poly.type
_entity_poly.pdbx_seq_one_letter_code
_entity_poly.pdbx_strand_id
1 'polypeptide(L)'
;MSLYHMYAAAFGPPEALIFRGTHLLFALTLVFLLYPLVPRGAAAWRIVDALILAAGWGFVLHIFINYEYFTNRIIYIDELTLTDKFFAVVAVLVVLEG
;
A
#
# COMPACT_ATOMS: atom_id res chain seq x y z
N MET A 1 9.77 4.57 -10.55
CA MET A 1 10.48 4.73 -9.25
C MET A 1 11.89 5.26 -9.34
N SER A 2 12.67 4.94 -10.38
CA SER A 2 14.06 5.44 -10.47
C SER A 2 14.13 6.97 -10.44
N LEU A 3 13.26 7.67 -11.19
CA LEU A 3 13.18 9.13 -11.13
C LEU A 3 12.79 9.69 -9.76
N TYR A 4 11.86 9.02 -9.06
CA TYR A 4 11.41 9.42 -7.72
C TYR A 4 12.56 9.32 -6.70
N HIS A 5 13.32 8.23 -6.73
CA HIS A 5 14.49 8.03 -5.88
C HIS A 5 15.65 8.95 -6.23
N MET A 6 15.89 9.23 -7.52
CA MET A 6 16.89 10.22 -7.95
C MET A 6 16.53 11.63 -7.47
N TYR A 7 15.24 12.01 -7.53
CA TYR A 7 14.76 13.28 -6.97
C TYR A 7 14.98 13.35 -5.45
N ALA A 8 14.60 12.31 -4.70
CA ALA A 8 14.81 12.26 -3.26
C ALA A 8 16.30 12.29 -2.88
N ALA A 9 17.18 11.68 -3.69
CA ALA A 9 18.62 11.75 -3.49
C ALA A 9 19.19 13.17 -3.70
N ALA A 10 18.62 13.93 -4.64
CA ALA A 10 19.08 15.28 -4.96
C ALA A 10 18.54 16.36 -4.00
N PHE A 11 17.30 16.25 -3.55
CA PHE A 11 16.60 17.29 -2.78
C PHE A 11 16.32 16.91 -1.33
N GLY A 12 16.65 15.68 -0.93
CA GLY A 12 16.34 15.13 0.38
C GLY A 12 15.04 14.31 0.36
N PRO A 13 14.94 13.25 1.20
CA PRO A 13 13.75 12.43 1.25
C PRO A 13 12.59 13.16 1.94
N PRO A 14 11.34 12.93 1.52
CA PRO A 14 10.18 13.33 2.28
C PRO A 14 10.10 12.51 3.57
N GLU A 15 9.07 12.76 4.37
CA GLU A 15 8.87 12.00 5.59
C GLU A 15 8.76 10.49 5.32
N ALA A 16 9.26 9.69 6.27
CA ALA A 16 9.55 8.28 6.06
C ALA A 16 8.31 7.41 5.76
N LEU A 17 7.12 7.74 6.27
CA LEU A 17 5.88 7.03 5.95
C LEU A 17 5.44 7.37 4.53
N ILE A 18 5.54 8.64 4.13
CA ILE A 18 5.20 9.08 2.76
C ILE A 18 6.18 8.45 1.75
N PHE A 19 7.48 8.46 2.04
CA PHE A 19 8.50 7.90 1.15
C PHE A 19 8.30 6.39 0.94
N ARG A 20 8.14 5.63 2.02
CA ARG A 20 7.93 4.18 1.95
C ARG A 20 6.56 3.82 1.37
N GLY A 21 5.52 4.55 1.74
CA GLY A 21 4.16 4.30 1.23
C GLY A 21 4.04 4.57 -0.27
N THR A 22 4.68 5.62 -0.80
CA THR A 22 4.64 5.91 -2.24
C THR A 22 5.38 4.86 -3.04
N HIS A 23 6.52 4.38 -2.52
CA HIS A 23 7.23 3.24 -3.12
C HIS A 23 6.37 1.98 -3.15
N LEU A 24 5.68 1.68 -2.05
CA LEU A 24 4.82 0.50 -1.93
C LEU A 24 3.60 0.57 -2.86
N LEU A 25 2.93 1.73 -2.95
CA LEU A 25 1.82 1.95 -3.90
C LEU A 25 2.24 1.67 -5.33
N PHE A 26 3.42 2.17 -5.73
CA PHE A 26 3.94 1.92 -7.07
C PHE A 26 4.24 0.43 -7.28
N ALA A 27 4.91 -0.22 -6.32
CA ALA A 27 5.27 -1.63 -6.43
C ALA A 27 4.04 -2.53 -6.54
N LEU A 28 3.03 -2.35 -5.68
CA LEU A 28 1.76 -3.08 -5.73
C LEU A 28 1.08 -2.90 -7.09
N THR A 29 1.02 -1.67 -7.60
CA THR A 29 0.43 -1.39 -8.91
C THR A 29 1.09 -2.18 -10.04
N LEU A 30 2.43 -2.27 -10.02
CA LEU A 30 3.14 -3.07 -11.03
C LEU A 30 2.95 -4.56 -10.85
N VAL A 31 3.00 -5.08 -9.63
CA VAL A 31 2.85 -6.52 -9.36
C VAL A 31 1.51 -7.00 -9.90
N PHE A 32 0.40 -6.36 -9.51
CA PHE A 32 -0.94 -6.74 -9.96
C PHE A 32 -1.21 -6.48 -11.44
N LEU A 33 -0.48 -5.57 -12.07
CA LEU A 33 -0.61 -5.32 -13.50
C LEU A 33 0.18 -6.32 -14.35
N LEU A 34 1.35 -6.74 -13.88
CA LEU A 34 2.29 -7.60 -14.62
C LEU A 34 2.07 -9.08 -14.35
N TYR A 35 1.65 -9.45 -13.14
CA TYR A 35 1.49 -10.83 -12.68
C TYR A 35 0.03 -11.11 -12.34
N PRO A 36 -0.80 -11.48 -13.34
CA PRO A 36 -2.19 -11.85 -13.09
C PRO A 36 -2.26 -13.17 -12.30
N LEU A 37 -3.22 -13.27 -11.38
CA LEU A 37 -3.39 -14.43 -10.50
C LEU A 37 -3.55 -15.75 -11.28
N VAL A 38 -4.25 -15.70 -12.42
CA VAL A 38 -4.43 -16.86 -13.32
C VAL A 38 -3.90 -16.52 -14.71
N PRO A 39 -2.70 -17.01 -15.08
CA PRO A 39 -2.16 -16.83 -16.43
C PRO A 39 -3.10 -17.45 -17.47
N ARG A 40 -3.51 -16.68 -18.49
CA ARG A 40 -4.49 -17.07 -19.53
C ARG A 40 -5.93 -17.33 -19.00
N GLY A 41 -6.26 -16.84 -17.81
CA GLY A 41 -7.61 -16.89 -17.27
C GLY A 41 -8.61 -16.01 -18.03
N ALA A 42 -9.91 -16.26 -17.81
CA ALA A 42 -10.98 -15.38 -18.27
C ALA A 42 -10.80 -13.93 -17.79
N ALA A 43 -11.35 -12.96 -18.52
CA ALA A 43 -11.27 -11.54 -18.17
C ALA A 43 -11.79 -11.21 -16.75
N ALA A 44 -12.69 -12.05 -16.21
CA ALA A 44 -13.18 -11.95 -14.84
C ALA A 44 -12.06 -12.03 -13.79
N TRP A 45 -10.99 -12.80 -14.03
CA TRP A 45 -9.86 -12.90 -13.09
C TRP A 45 -9.08 -11.59 -13.00
N ARG A 46 -9.04 -10.79 -14.08
CA ARG A 46 -8.43 -9.45 -14.04
C ARG A 46 -9.21 -8.47 -13.17
N ILE A 47 -10.52 -8.69 -13.00
CA ILE A 47 -11.35 -7.89 -12.09
C ILE A 47 -10.97 -8.23 -10.65
N VAL A 48 -10.70 -9.50 -10.36
CA VAL A 48 -10.21 -9.95 -9.04
C VAL A 48 -8.85 -9.31 -8.75
N ASP A 49 -7.90 -9.38 -9.69
CA ASP A 49 -6.58 -8.71 -9.56
C ASP A 49 -6.75 -7.20 -9.28
N ALA A 50 -7.69 -6.54 -9.97
CA ALA A 50 -7.97 -5.12 -9.76
C ALA A 50 -8.61 -4.82 -8.40
N LEU A 51 -9.46 -5.71 -7.87
CA LEU A 51 -10.04 -5.57 -6.54
C LEU A 51 -8.99 -5.74 -5.45
N ILE A 52 -8.07 -6.69 -5.61
CA ILE A 52 -6.97 -6.90 -4.66
C ILE A 52 -6.00 -5.72 -4.72
N LEU A 53 -5.68 -5.21 -5.91
CA LEU A 53 -4.92 -3.97 -6.08
C LEU A 53 -5.60 -2.78 -5.36
N ALA A 54 -6.92 -2.63 -5.53
CA ALA A 54 -7.68 -1.57 -4.87
C ALA A 54 -7.66 -1.71 -3.34
N ALA A 55 -7.71 -2.95 -2.82
CA ALA A 55 -7.53 -3.22 -1.39
C ALA A 55 -6.11 -2.86 -0.91
N GLY A 56 -5.10 -3.17 -1.72
CA GLY A 56 -3.70 -2.77 -1.51
C GLY A 56 -3.52 -1.25 -1.46
N TRP A 57 -4.17 -0.53 -2.37
CA TRP A 57 -4.18 0.94 -2.32
C TRP A 57 -4.92 1.45 -1.09
N GLY A 58 -6.04 0.82 -0.73
CA GLY A 58 -6.87 1.20 0.41
C GLY A 58 -6.07 1.29 1.71
N PHE A 59 -5.23 0.29 2.03
CA PHE A 59 -4.46 0.35 3.27
C PHE A 59 -3.38 1.44 3.26
N VAL A 60 -2.69 1.67 2.13
CA VAL A 60 -1.67 2.72 2.06
C VAL A 60 -2.32 4.11 2.12
N LEU A 61 -3.44 4.29 1.43
CA LEU A 61 -4.20 5.54 1.46
C LEU A 61 -4.78 5.82 2.85
N HIS A 62 -5.22 4.79 3.59
CA HIS A 62 -5.65 4.95 4.98
C HIS A 62 -4.54 5.56 5.86
N ILE A 63 -3.29 5.14 5.66
CA ILE A 63 -2.12 5.70 6.37
C ILE A 63 -1.86 7.15 5.94
N PHE A 64 -1.99 7.46 4.64
CA PHE A 64 -1.75 8.81 4.13
C PHE A 64 -2.81 9.82 4.55
N ILE A 65 -4.09 9.42 4.56
CA ILE A 65 -5.20 10.29 4.96
C ILE A 65 -5.13 10.54 6.47
N ASN A 66 -4.80 9.53 7.26
CA ASN A 66 -4.69 9.62 8.72
C ASN A 66 -3.25 9.84 9.18
N TYR A 67 -2.44 10.52 8.37
CA TYR A 67 -1.01 10.64 8.59
C TYR A 67 -0.64 11.24 9.95
N GLU A 68 -1.30 12.33 10.36
CA GLU A 68 -1.06 12.96 11.66
C GLU A 68 -1.44 12.04 12.84
N TYR A 69 -2.50 11.25 12.69
CA TYR A 69 -2.88 10.26 13.69
C TYR A 69 -1.81 9.18 13.82
N PHE A 70 -1.32 8.62 12.71
CA PHE A 70 -0.28 7.57 12.75
C PHE A 70 1.08 8.06 13.26
N THR A 71 1.42 9.33 13.02
CA THR A 71 2.71 9.90 13.44
C THR A 71 2.74 10.36 14.88
N ASN A 72 1.62 10.86 15.42
CA ASN A 72 1.55 11.34 16.80
C ASN A 72 1.14 10.26 17.81
N ARG A 73 0.79 9.06 17.32
CA ARG A 73 0.33 7.95 18.17
C ARG A 73 1.49 7.24 18.86
N ILE A 74 1.34 6.98 20.16
CA ILE A 74 2.30 6.23 20.96
C ILE A 74 1.95 4.74 20.93
N ILE A 75 2.90 3.96 20.43
CA ILE A 75 2.75 2.51 20.29
C ILE A 75 2.51 1.88 21.67
N TYR A 76 1.51 1.00 21.75
CA TYR A 76 1.07 0.27 22.95
C TYR A 76 0.37 1.09 24.05
N ILE A 77 0.24 2.40 23.87
CA ILE A 77 -0.50 3.25 24.82
C ILE A 77 -1.86 3.61 24.23
N ASP A 78 -1.86 4.13 23.01
CA ASP A 78 -3.07 4.56 22.35
C ASP A 78 -3.82 3.37 21.76
N GLU A 79 -5.15 3.40 21.79
CA GLU A 79 -5.97 2.34 21.22
C GLU A 79 -5.88 2.32 19.67
N LEU A 80 -6.07 1.14 19.07
CA LEU A 80 -6.25 1.03 17.62
C LEU A 80 -7.74 1.04 17.30
N THR A 81 -8.12 1.86 16.32
CA THR A 81 -9.48 1.86 15.80
C THR A 81 -9.79 0.53 15.09
N LEU A 82 -11.08 0.20 14.95
CA LEU A 82 -11.50 -0.97 14.18
C LEU A 82 -11.05 -0.89 12.72
N THR A 83 -11.01 0.32 12.16
CA THR A 83 -10.57 0.59 10.78
C THR A 83 -9.08 0.27 10.61
N ASP A 84 -8.25 0.62 11.59
CA ASP A 84 -6.81 0.30 11.58
C ASP A 84 -6.58 -1.21 11.59
N LYS A 85 -7.35 -1.93 12.43
CA LYS A 85 -7.28 -3.40 12.51
C LYS A 85 -7.74 -4.05 11.21
N PHE A 86 -8.81 -3.52 10.60
CA PHE A 86 -9.30 -4.00 9.32
C PHE A 86 -8.25 -3.84 8.21
N PHE A 87 -7.68 -2.64 8.04
CA PHE A 87 -6.65 -2.41 7.03
C PHE A 87 -5.34 -3.17 7.31
N ALA A 88 -5.01 -3.43 8.57
CA ALA A 88 -3.89 -4.30 8.91
C ALA A 88 -4.10 -5.75 8.43
N VAL A 89 -5.30 -6.31 8.61
CA VAL A 89 -5.64 -7.64 8.10
C VAL A 89 -5.63 -7.64 6.57
N VAL A 90 -6.22 -6.62 5.93
CA VAL A 90 -6.20 -6.47 4.47
C VAL A 90 -4.76 -6.42 3.94
N ALA A 91 -3.87 -5.66 4.58
CA ALA A 91 -2.47 -5.57 4.18
C ALA A 91 -1.78 -6.95 4.22
N VAL A 92 -2.04 -7.76 5.26
CA VAL A 92 -1.51 -9.13 5.35
C VAL A 92 -2.04 -10.00 4.20
N LEU A 93 -3.35 -9.95 3.93
CA LEU A 93 -3.96 -10.75 2.87
C LEU A 93 -3.41 -10.37 1.47
N VAL A 94 -3.25 -9.07 1.21
CA VAL A 94 -2.70 -8.57 -0.06
C VAL A 94 -1.24 -9.02 -0.23
N VAL A 95 -0.44 -9.04 0.83
CA VAL A 95 0.96 -9.51 0.77
C VAL A 95 1.05 -11.02 0.64
N LEU A 96 0.10 -11.78 1.18
CA LEU A 96 0.09 -13.25 1.07
C LEU A 96 -0.30 -13.75 -0.31
N GLU A 97 -1.08 -12.97 -1.05
CA GLU A 97 -1.49 -13.32 -2.41
C GLU A 97 -0.43 -12.91 -3.46
N GLY A 98 0.40 -11.90 -3.15
CA GLY A 98 1.52 -11.43 -3.98
C GLY A 98 2.80 -12.28 -3.94
#